data_AF-X0SL52-F1
#
_entry.id   AF-X0SL52-F1
#
_cell.length_a   1.000
_cell.length_b   1.000
_cell.length_c   1.000
_cell.angle_alpha   90.00
_cell.angle_beta   90.00
_cell.angle_gamma   90.00
#
_symmetry.space_group_name_H-M   'P 1'
#
loop_
_entity.id
_entity.type
_entity.pdbx_description
1 polymer ?
#
loop_
_entity_poly.entity_id
_entity_poly.type
_entity_poly.pdbx_seq_one_letter_code
_entity_poly.pdbx_strand_id
1 'polypeptide(L)'
;LIENIRKNNQNIGASFITKGKEEYIVRSIGLAKNIEHIKNIPVANYKGTPVYVKDLAEVKIGPAIKRGTALAEGKGEVVSGMILKLFGSNTVQVIENIEKRIESINKSLPPGIKIVPFYNQASLVKKCVFTVATSLLLGIILVTFILFLFMGDFRSSMVAAFSLPFSILFAFILMNRINLSVDLMSFGGLAIGIGLFVDASIVMIENIFRHVQTSSEAIHRSILRAANEVARPIFYAIVIIILVFLPIYTLQGVEGIMFRPLAYAITFALLGSLIFSLTFVPTISYFVISKGKKTKRESYVIKNIKKIYLPLFKKALKKRKIVFLFTIILFFIAVILIPFLGTEFIPRLEEGTTHLRVTMDPNISLQEAINLTNNIEKEIKSFSQVQGVLSRIGRGEIGSHAHFVNNAEILITLRPINEWENLKNKYELTEAMEKKLDKFPGILLNFTQPIAHNLDELISGVKAQIAIKIYGEDFSVLKEKSIQIKDVISTIKGATDVQIEQFTGQNQLQIILNRENIARYGVHIEDVQETVEAALGGITLGQIYEGNRKFDIFLRFQP
;
A
#
# COMPACT_ATOMS: atom_id res chain seq x y z
N LEU A 1 -45.18 15.49 19.64
CA LEU A 1 -44.31 16.26 18.71
C LEU A 1 -43.71 15.35 17.63
N ILE A 2 -42.93 14.34 18.04
CA ILE A 2 -42.26 13.33 17.18
C ILE A 2 -43.18 12.77 16.10
N GLU A 3 -44.29 12.15 16.51
CA GLU A 3 -45.25 11.55 15.56
C GLU A 3 -45.85 12.57 14.59
N ASN A 4 -46.18 13.77 15.07
CA ASN A 4 -46.81 14.79 14.24
C ASN A 4 -45.88 15.26 13.13
N ILE A 5 -44.58 15.41 13.41
CA ILE A 5 -43.60 15.74 12.37
C ILE A 5 -43.48 14.60 11.35
N ARG A 6 -43.43 13.34 11.81
CA ARG A 6 -43.38 12.17 10.91
C ARG A 6 -44.62 12.07 10.01
N LYS A 7 -45.82 12.29 10.58
CA LYS A 7 -47.12 12.20 9.87
C LYS A 7 -47.31 13.34 8.85
N ASN A 8 -46.74 14.52 9.10
CA ASN A 8 -46.90 15.72 8.24
C ASN A 8 -45.74 15.92 7.24
N ASN A 9 -44.90 14.93 7.01
CA ASN A 9 -43.77 15.04 6.07
C ASN A 9 -43.71 13.86 5.09
N GLN A 10 -44.75 13.69 4.27
CA GLN A 10 -44.84 12.62 3.27
C GLN A 10 -45.56 13.08 2.00
N ASN A 11 -45.19 12.49 0.86
CA ASN A 11 -45.96 12.59 -0.39
C ASN A 11 -46.73 11.30 -0.60
N ILE A 12 -47.95 11.41 -1.15
CA ILE A 12 -48.82 10.24 -1.41
C ILE A 12 -49.26 10.27 -2.87
N GLY A 13 -49.09 9.16 -3.58
CA GLY A 13 -49.67 8.94 -4.90
C GLY A 13 -51.12 8.47 -4.78
N ALA A 14 -52.03 9.09 -5.51
CA ALA A 14 -53.46 8.76 -5.49
C ALA A 14 -53.92 8.22 -6.86
N SER A 15 -53.08 7.37 -7.48
CA SER A 15 -53.29 6.80 -8.81
C SER A 15 -53.50 7.88 -9.89
N PHE A 16 -54.47 7.70 -10.78
CA PHE A 16 -54.82 8.64 -11.83
C PHE A 16 -56.34 8.82 -11.93
N ILE A 17 -56.77 9.89 -12.58
CA ILE A 17 -58.14 10.11 -13.03
C ILE A 17 -58.17 10.27 -14.54
N THR A 18 -59.20 9.76 -15.20
CA THR A 18 -59.38 9.92 -16.64
C THR A 18 -60.35 11.05 -16.92
N LYS A 19 -59.98 11.99 -17.78
CA LYS A 19 -60.87 13.08 -18.24
C LYS A 19 -60.86 13.13 -19.76
N GLY A 20 -61.96 12.66 -20.37
CA GLY A 20 -62.07 12.53 -21.82
C GLY A 20 -61.14 11.42 -22.34
N LYS A 21 -60.16 11.79 -23.17
CA LYS A 21 -59.14 10.88 -23.74
C LYS A 21 -57.79 10.96 -23.01
N GLU A 22 -57.68 11.75 -21.95
CA GLU A 22 -56.43 11.96 -21.21
C GLU A 22 -56.48 11.34 -19.82
N GLU A 23 -55.32 10.87 -19.37
CA GLU A 23 -55.07 10.37 -18.02
C GLU A 23 -54.27 11.38 -17.21
N TYR A 24 -54.77 11.74 -16.02
CA TYR A 24 -54.13 12.69 -15.11
C TYR A 24 -53.65 11.93 -13.88
N ILE A 25 -52.34 11.84 -13.69
CA ILE A 25 -51.74 11.25 -12.48
C ILE A 25 -52.03 12.17 -11.29
N VAL A 26 -52.67 11.65 -10.26
CA VAL A 26 -53.00 12.39 -9.05
C VAL A 26 -51.92 12.14 -7.99
N ARG A 27 -51.30 13.22 -7.53
CA ARG A 27 -50.27 13.17 -6.49
C ARG A 27 -50.52 14.26 -5.45
N SER A 28 -50.54 13.86 -4.18
CA SER A 28 -50.53 14.76 -3.04
C SER A 28 -49.09 15.05 -2.62
N ILE A 29 -48.78 16.34 -2.45
CA ILE A 29 -47.45 16.83 -2.07
C ILE A 29 -47.54 17.36 -0.64
N GLY A 30 -46.97 16.62 0.32
CA GLY A 30 -46.94 16.97 1.73
C GLY A 30 -45.53 17.06 2.33
N LEU A 31 -44.48 16.83 1.55
CA LEU A 31 -43.10 17.01 2.03
C LEU A 31 -42.78 18.47 2.35
N ALA A 32 -42.14 18.69 3.49
CA ALA A 32 -41.55 19.98 3.86
C ALA A 32 -40.40 20.31 2.90
N LYS A 33 -40.38 21.55 2.39
CA LYS A 33 -39.37 22.01 1.41
C LYS A 33 -38.32 22.93 2.03
N ASN A 34 -38.67 23.59 3.12
CA ASN A 34 -37.84 24.58 3.79
C ASN A 34 -38.16 24.59 5.30
N ILE A 35 -37.38 25.37 6.05
CA ILE A 35 -37.54 25.52 7.50
C ILE A 35 -38.92 26.05 7.87
N GLU A 36 -39.48 26.97 7.09
CA GLU A 36 -40.78 27.57 7.39
C GLU A 36 -41.92 26.54 7.31
N HIS A 37 -41.82 25.56 6.41
CA HIS A 37 -42.77 24.45 6.38
C HIS A 37 -42.71 23.63 7.67
N ILE A 38 -41.50 23.32 8.17
CA ILE A 38 -41.33 22.57 9.43
C ILE A 38 -41.89 23.35 10.61
N LYS A 39 -41.59 24.65 10.68
CA LYS A 39 -42.08 25.56 11.74
C LYS A 39 -43.61 25.58 11.82
N ASN A 40 -44.29 25.49 10.67
CA ASN A 40 -45.75 25.54 10.57
C ASN A 40 -46.42 24.15 10.57
N ILE A 41 -45.70 23.08 10.93
CA ILE A 41 -46.34 21.77 11.16
C ILE A 41 -47.24 21.87 12.40
N PRO A 42 -48.53 21.52 12.31
CA PRO A 42 -49.43 21.53 13.46
C PRO A 42 -49.10 20.36 14.40
N VAL A 43 -49.05 20.65 15.71
CA VAL A 43 -48.78 19.67 16.76
C VAL A 43 -50.03 19.41 17.59
N ALA A 44 -50.83 20.44 17.85
CA ALA A 44 -52.11 20.33 18.54
C ALA A 44 -53.09 21.37 17.99
N ASN A 45 -54.38 21.22 18.30
CA ASN A 45 -55.41 22.21 17.98
C ASN A 45 -56.33 22.35 19.19
N TYR A 46 -56.53 23.57 19.66
CA TYR A 46 -57.47 23.87 20.74
C TYR A 46 -58.52 24.87 20.26
N LYS A 47 -59.77 24.42 20.18
CA LYS A 47 -60.93 25.25 19.79
C LYS A 47 -60.73 26.05 18.49
N GLY A 48 -60.01 25.50 17.51
CA GLY A 48 -59.75 26.14 16.22
C GLY A 48 -58.44 26.93 16.16
N THR A 49 -57.71 27.08 17.27
CA THR A 49 -56.38 27.67 17.30
C THR A 49 -55.32 26.56 17.23
N PRO A 50 -54.60 26.40 16.11
CA PRO A 50 -53.52 25.44 15.99
C PRO A 50 -52.29 25.88 16.79
N VAL A 51 -51.62 24.91 17.41
CA VAL A 51 -50.30 25.04 18.01
C VAL A 51 -49.29 24.41 17.05
N TYR A 52 -48.29 25.17 16.65
CA TYR A 52 -47.30 24.77 15.65
C TYR A 52 -45.98 24.34 16.31
N VAL A 53 -45.09 23.71 15.53
CA VAL A 53 -43.74 23.35 15.99
C VAL A 53 -42.96 24.57 16.47
N LYS A 54 -43.08 25.72 15.78
CA LYS A 54 -42.42 26.97 16.17
C LYS A 54 -42.81 27.50 17.56
N ASP A 55 -43.98 27.10 18.05
CA ASP A 55 -44.48 27.50 19.37
C ASP A 55 -43.87 26.63 20.49
N LEU A 56 -43.28 25.48 20.13
CA LEU A 56 -42.74 24.50 21.07
C LEU A 56 -41.22 24.32 20.98
N ALA A 57 -40.61 24.62 19.81
CA ALA A 57 -39.20 24.36 19.56
C ALA A 57 -38.58 25.38 18.59
N GLU A 58 -37.28 25.65 18.79
CA GLU A 58 -36.47 26.43 17.86
C GLU A 58 -36.07 25.55 16.65
N VAL A 59 -36.45 25.96 15.44
CA VAL A 59 -36.07 25.25 14.20
C VAL A 59 -34.95 25.99 13.49
N LYS A 60 -33.75 25.39 13.46
CA LYS A 60 -32.55 25.94 12.83
C LYS A 60 -31.80 24.90 12.00
N ILE A 61 -31.01 25.37 11.03
CA ILE A 61 -30.04 24.52 10.33
C ILE A 61 -28.83 24.33 11.26
N GLY A 62 -28.49 23.08 11.55
CA GLY A 62 -27.31 22.72 12.32
C GLY A 62 -26.45 21.69 11.58
N PRO A 63 -25.17 21.55 11.96
CA PRO A 63 -24.34 20.47 11.46
C PRO A 63 -24.84 19.11 11.99
N ALA A 64 -24.59 18.05 11.24
CA ALA A 64 -24.78 16.69 11.72
C ALA A 64 -23.82 16.40 12.90
N ILE A 65 -24.17 15.42 13.74
CA ILE A 65 -23.31 15.00 14.84
C ILE A 65 -22.07 14.32 14.27
N LYS A 66 -20.94 15.01 14.33
CA LYS A 66 -19.64 14.52 13.86
C LYS A 66 -19.14 13.37 14.73
N ARG A 67 -18.67 12.29 14.11
CA ARG A 67 -17.92 11.18 14.75
C ARG A 67 -16.49 11.07 14.24
N GLY A 68 -16.05 12.08 13.50
CA GLY A 68 -14.71 12.23 12.99
C GLY A 68 -14.59 13.55 12.21
N THR A 69 -13.37 13.93 11.91
CA THR A 69 -13.06 15.10 11.08
C THR A 69 -11.70 14.92 10.40
N ALA A 70 -11.38 15.81 9.47
CA ALA A 70 -10.05 15.89 8.88
C ALA A 70 -9.45 17.27 9.17
N LEU A 71 -8.13 17.29 9.41
CA LEU A 71 -7.33 18.50 9.60
C LEU A 71 -6.25 18.54 8.52
N ALA A 72 -5.77 19.73 8.19
CA ALA A 72 -4.65 19.87 7.28
C ALA A 72 -3.73 21.04 7.65
N GLU A 73 -2.44 20.82 7.44
CA GLU A 73 -1.39 21.83 7.48
C GLU A 73 -1.31 22.62 8.82
N GLY A 74 -1.89 22.10 9.91
CA GLY A 74 -1.98 22.81 11.19
C GLY A 74 -2.89 24.05 11.15
N LYS A 75 -3.76 24.15 10.13
CA LYS A 75 -4.65 25.30 9.90
C LYS A 75 -6.10 25.06 10.34
N GLY A 76 -6.41 23.88 10.86
CA GLY A 76 -7.74 23.50 11.34
C GLY A 76 -8.49 22.54 10.42
N GLU A 77 -9.82 22.50 10.58
CA GLU A 77 -10.69 21.52 9.92
C GLU A 77 -10.80 21.74 8.41
N VAL A 78 -10.73 20.64 7.66
CA VAL A 78 -10.93 20.59 6.21
C VAL A 78 -11.86 19.44 5.83
N VAL A 79 -12.45 19.53 4.64
CA VAL A 79 -13.19 18.41 4.05
C VAL A 79 -12.22 17.58 3.22
N SER A 80 -12.04 16.31 3.60
CA SER A 80 -11.19 15.36 2.89
C SER A 80 -12.03 14.26 2.24
N GLY A 81 -11.60 13.82 1.05
CA GLY A 81 -12.19 12.71 0.32
C GLY A 81 -11.14 11.64 0.03
N MET A 82 -11.47 10.38 0.30
CA MET A 82 -10.63 9.23 -0.03
C MET A 82 -11.23 8.47 -1.21
N ILE A 83 -10.40 8.14 -2.19
CA ILE A 83 -10.82 7.36 -3.35
C ILE A 83 -10.36 5.92 -3.17
N LEU A 84 -11.31 4.99 -3.15
CA LEU A 84 -11.06 3.56 -3.10
C LEU A 84 -11.09 3.01 -4.53
N LYS A 85 -9.99 2.41 -4.96
CA LYS A 85 -9.94 1.71 -6.25
C LYS A 85 -10.58 0.33 -6.14
N LEU A 86 -11.11 -0.17 -7.25
CA LEU A 86 -11.60 -1.54 -7.31
C LEU A 86 -10.43 -2.54 -7.20
N PHE A 87 -10.71 -3.71 -6.65
CA PHE A 87 -9.73 -4.79 -6.60
C PHE A 87 -9.34 -5.19 -8.03
N GLY A 88 -8.05 -5.44 -8.27
CA GLY A 88 -7.50 -5.77 -9.60
C GLY A 88 -7.35 -4.61 -10.59
N SER A 89 -7.89 -3.41 -10.31
CA SER A 89 -7.72 -2.26 -11.21
C SER A 89 -6.30 -1.67 -11.16
N ASN A 90 -5.80 -1.22 -12.31
CA ASN A 90 -4.49 -0.56 -12.42
C ASN A 90 -4.48 0.79 -11.69
N THR A 91 -3.64 0.91 -10.66
CA THR A 91 -3.55 2.12 -9.81
C THR A 91 -3.15 3.36 -10.61
N VAL A 92 -2.18 3.25 -11.53
CA VAL A 92 -1.67 4.40 -12.30
C VAL A 92 -2.76 4.93 -13.23
N GLN A 93 -3.42 4.03 -13.98
CA GLN A 93 -4.48 4.41 -14.92
C GLN A 93 -5.68 5.04 -14.22
N VAL A 94 -6.10 4.48 -13.07
CA VAL A 94 -7.21 5.01 -12.27
C VAL A 94 -6.88 6.43 -11.79
N ILE A 95 -5.68 6.65 -11.25
CA ILE A 95 -5.27 7.97 -10.77
C ILE A 95 -5.17 8.98 -11.91
N GLU A 96 -4.60 8.60 -13.07
CA GLU A 96 -4.53 9.51 -14.23
C GLU A 96 -5.92 9.93 -14.72
N ASN A 97 -6.89 9.03 -14.72
CA ASN A 97 -8.27 9.35 -15.06
C ASN A 97 -8.93 10.27 -14.02
N ILE A 98 -8.65 10.04 -12.74
CA ILE A 98 -9.13 10.89 -11.64
C ILE A 98 -8.54 12.29 -11.74
N GLU A 99 -7.24 12.44 -11.97
CA GLU A 99 -6.56 13.73 -12.08
C GLU A 99 -7.14 14.56 -13.22
N LYS A 100 -7.35 13.96 -14.40
CA LYS A 100 -8.04 14.60 -15.54
C LYS A 100 -9.45 15.04 -15.17
N ARG A 101 -10.19 14.21 -14.43
CA ARG A 101 -11.55 14.54 -14.00
C ARG A 101 -11.57 15.65 -12.95
N ILE A 102 -10.64 15.66 -12.01
CA ILE A 102 -10.48 16.71 -10.99
C ILE A 102 -10.14 18.05 -11.66
N GLU A 103 -9.29 18.05 -12.69
CA GLU A 103 -8.98 19.28 -13.43
C GLU A 103 -10.24 19.87 -14.10
N SER A 104 -11.08 19.01 -14.68
CA SER A 104 -12.37 19.42 -15.24
C SER A 104 -13.34 19.93 -14.16
N ILE A 105 -13.40 19.26 -12.99
CA ILE A 105 -14.29 19.66 -11.89
C ILE A 105 -13.85 21.00 -11.28
N ASN A 106 -12.53 21.20 -11.08
CA ASN A 106 -11.99 22.44 -10.55
C ASN A 106 -12.33 23.67 -11.39
N LYS A 107 -12.60 23.51 -12.70
CA LYS A 107 -13.08 24.59 -13.59
C LYS A 107 -14.56 24.93 -13.38
N SER A 108 -15.35 24.01 -12.83
CA SER A 108 -16.79 24.18 -12.57
C SER A 108 -17.11 24.50 -11.11
N LEU A 109 -16.11 24.44 -10.21
CA LEU A 109 -16.30 24.75 -8.80
C LEU A 109 -16.47 26.25 -8.56
N PRO A 110 -17.21 26.65 -7.52
CA PRO A 110 -17.33 28.05 -7.12
C PRO A 110 -15.96 28.69 -6.84
N PRO A 111 -15.81 30.01 -7.05
CA PRO A 111 -14.56 30.72 -6.75
C PRO A 111 -14.17 30.52 -5.28
N GLY A 112 -12.89 30.24 -5.03
CA GLY A 112 -12.36 29.97 -3.70
C GLY A 112 -12.38 28.51 -3.26
N ILE A 113 -13.04 27.61 -4.00
CA ILE A 113 -13.04 26.17 -3.72
C ILE A 113 -12.16 25.45 -4.74
N LYS A 114 -11.20 24.64 -4.25
CA LYS A 114 -10.34 23.82 -5.10
C LYS A 114 -10.11 22.46 -4.47
N ILE A 115 -10.23 21.41 -5.26
CA ILE A 115 -9.84 20.05 -4.88
C ILE A 115 -8.33 19.93 -5.16
N VAL A 116 -7.57 19.66 -4.10
CA VAL A 116 -6.11 19.49 -4.15
C VAL A 116 -5.78 18.05 -3.74
N PRO A 117 -5.08 17.26 -4.59
CA PRO A 117 -4.66 15.92 -4.21
C PRO A 117 -3.56 16.01 -3.15
N PHE A 118 -3.76 15.31 -2.03
CA PHE A 118 -2.80 15.29 -0.92
C PHE A 118 -1.92 14.03 -0.94
N TYR A 119 -2.51 12.87 -1.25
CA TYR A 119 -1.79 11.60 -1.39
C TYR A 119 -2.00 11.02 -2.79
N ASN A 120 -0.91 10.57 -3.41
CA ASN A 120 -0.93 10.00 -4.75
C ASN A 120 -0.02 8.77 -4.84
N GLN A 121 -0.64 7.58 -4.81
CA GLN A 121 0.07 6.31 -4.91
C GLN A 121 0.72 6.10 -6.29
N ALA A 122 0.22 6.70 -7.38
CA ALA A 122 0.82 6.58 -8.71
C ALA A 122 2.22 7.21 -8.76
N SER A 123 2.48 8.24 -7.95
CA SER A 123 3.81 8.84 -7.85
C SER A 123 4.87 7.85 -7.36
N LEU A 124 4.54 7.03 -6.36
CA LEU A 124 5.39 5.96 -5.86
C LEU A 124 5.62 4.91 -6.95
N VAL A 125 4.54 4.44 -7.61
CA VAL A 125 4.66 3.45 -8.68
C VAL A 125 5.55 3.94 -9.82
N LYS A 126 5.35 5.19 -10.28
CA LYS A 126 6.17 5.81 -11.34
C LYS A 126 7.65 5.91 -10.93
N LYS A 127 7.93 6.32 -9.69
CA LYS A 127 9.29 6.36 -9.14
C LYS A 127 9.93 4.96 -9.11
N CYS A 128 9.22 3.96 -8.59
CA CYS A 128 9.70 2.58 -8.56
C CYS A 128 10.01 2.05 -9.96
N VAL A 129 9.10 2.22 -10.93
CA VAL A 129 9.30 1.80 -12.31
C VAL A 129 10.51 2.51 -12.93
N PHE A 130 10.65 3.81 -12.72
CA PHE A 130 11.80 4.58 -13.22
C PHE A 130 13.11 4.07 -12.62
N THR A 131 13.18 3.87 -11.30
CA THR A 131 14.38 3.38 -10.62
C THR A 131 14.76 1.98 -11.10
N VAL A 132 13.80 1.07 -11.30
CA VAL A 132 14.16 -0.27 -11.78
C VAL A 132 14.51 -0.26 -13.26
N ALA A 133 13.78 0.49 -14.12
CA ALA A 133 14.12 0.57 -15.54
C ALA A 133 15.52 1.17 -15.76
N THR A 134 15.89 2.20 -15.00
CA THR A 134 17.25 2.78 -15.03
C THR A 134 18.29 1.78 -14.51
N SER A 135 17.99 1.05 -13.42
CA SER A 135 18.88 0.01 -12.89
C SER A 135 19.07 -1.14 -13.87
N LEU A 136 18.01 -1.58 -14.56
CA LEU A 136 18.08 -2.59 -15.62
C LEU A 136 18.95 -2.11 -16.78
N LEU A 137 18.75 -0.88 -17.24
CA LEU A 137 19.54 -0.29 -18.33
C LEU A 137 21.02 -0.18 -17.94
N LEU A 138 21.32 0.30 -16.73
CA LEU A 138 22.68 0.35 -16.20
C LEU A 138 23.28 -1.06 -16.09
N GLY A 139 22.50 -2.03 -15.62
CA GLY A 139 22.90 -3.44 -15.56
C GLY A 139 23.23 -4.01 -16.93
N ILE A 140 22.40 -3.77 -17.94
CA ILE A 140 22.64 -4.19 -19.33
C ILE A 140 23.93 -3.55 -19.87
N ILE A 141 24.13 -2.25 -19.65
CA ILE A 141 25.36 -1.55 -20.07
C ILE A 141 26.58 -2.15 -19.39
N LEU A 142 26.51 -2.36 -18.07
CA LEU A 142 27.62 -2.90 -17.29
C LEU A 142 27.98 -4.33 -17.72
N VAL A 143 26.98 -5.19 -17.90
CA VAL A 143 27.19 -6.56 -18.39
C VAL A 143 27.77 -6.53 -19.79
N THR A 144 27.22 -5.71 -20.69
CA THR A 144 27.75 -5.56 -22.06
C THR A 144 29.20 -5.08 -22.06
N PHE A 145 29.55 -4.12 -21.20
CA PHE A 145 30.90 -3.60 -21.04
C PHE A 145 31.86 -4.69 -20.54
N ILE A 146 31.45 -5.47 -19.53
CA ILE A 146 32.22 -6.61 -19.02
C ILE A 146 32.40 -7.66 -20.13
N LEU A 147 31.35 -7.99 -20.88
CA LEU A 147 31.44 -8.94 -21.99
C LEU A 147 32.47 -8.50 -23.03
N PHE A 148 32.43 -7.23 -23.43
CA PHE A 148 33.41 -6.65 -24.34
C PHE A 148 34.84 -6.79 -23.83
N LEU A 149 35.04 -6.50 -22.54
CA LEU A 149 36.35 -6.57 -21.89
C LEU A 149 36.89 -8.01 -21.80
N PHE A 150 36.04 -9.00 -21.56
CA PHE A 150 36.44 -10.42 -21.49
C PHE A 150 36.61 -11.04 -22.87
N MET A 151 35.69 -10.83 -23.81
CA MET A 151 35.74 -11.46 -25.12
C MET A 151 36.75 -10.79 -26.07
N GLY A 152 37.02 -9.49 -25.90
CA GLY A 152 37.98 -8.75 -26.73
C GLY A 152 37.54 -8.49 -28.18
N ASP A 153 36.40 -9.04 -28.61
CA ASP A 153 35.76 -8.81 -29.91
C ASP A 153 34.38 -8.15 -29.73
N PHE A 154 34.19 -6.98 -30.34
CA PHE A 154 32.96 -6.20 -30.22
C PHE A 154 31.74 -6.95 -30.75
N ARG A 155 31.90 -7.65 -31.89
CA ARG A 155 30.76 -8.27 -32.55
C ARG A 155 30.23 -9.45 -31.74
N SER A 156 31.12 -10.32 -31.27
CA SER A 156 30.75 -11.47 -30.44
C SER A 156 30.12 -11.04 -29.11
N SER A 157 30.66 -9.99 -28.50
CA SER A 157 30.10 -9.40 -27.27
C SER A 157 28.69 -8.84 -27.49
N MET A 158 28.44 -8.21 -28.64
CA MET A 158 27.10 -7.73 -29.00
C MET A 158 26.09 -8.86 -29.20
N VAL A 159 26.49 -9.97 -29.84
CA VAL A 159 25.59 -11.13 -30.01
C VAL A 159 25.15 -11.68 -28.66
N ALA A 160 26.08 -11.82 -27.71
CA ALA A 160 25.75 -12.21 -26.34
C ALA A 160 24.89 -11.16 -25.63
N ALA A 161 25.20 -9.87 -25.77
CA ALA A 161 24.45 -8.78 -25.16
C ALA A 161 23.00 -8.69 -25.65
N PHE A 162 22.72 -9.02 -26.92
CA PHE A 162 21.35 -9.05 -27.48
C PHE A 162 20.45 -10.12 -26.82
N SER A 163 21.01 -11.10 -26.13
CA SER A 163 20.23 -12.06 -25.35
C SER A 163 19.47 -11.40 -24.19
N LEU A 164 19.99 -10.29 -23.62
CA LEU A 164 19.34 -9.54 -22.54
C LEU A 164 18.01 -8.93 -22.95
N PRO A 165 17.96 -8.00 -23.93
CA PRO A 165 16.70 -7.39 -24.33
C PRO A 165 15.72 -8.43 -24.86
N PHE A 166 16.20 -9.48 -25.56
CA PHE A 166 15.34 -10.56 -26.02
C PHE A 166 14.69 -11.31 -24.85
N SER A 167 15.47 -11.73 -23.86
CA SER A 167 14.98 -12.49 -22.70
C SER A 167 13.98 -11.67 -21.88
N ILE A 168 14.26 -10.39 -21.67
CA ILE A 168 13.36 -9.47 -20.96
C ILE A 168 12.06 -9.25 -21.73
N LEU A 169 12.13 -9.02 -23.05
CA LEU A 169 10.93 -8.88 -23.89
C LEU A 169 10.10 -10.17 -23.90
N PHE A 170 10.77 -11.32 -24.00
CA PHE A 170 10.11 -12.62 -23.94
C PHE A 170 9.39 -12.83 -22.60
N ALA A 171 10.02 -12.43 -21.49
CA ALA A 171 9.40 -12.45 -20.17
C ALA A 171 8.14 -11.56 -20.13
N PHE A 172 8.21 -10.31 -20.60
CA PHE A 172 7.03 -9.43 -20.64
C PHE A 172 5.89 -9.97 -21.50
N ILE A 173 6.20 -10.60 -22.64
CA ILE A 173 5.19 -11.23 -23.49
C ILE A 173 4.45 -12.34 -22.72
N LEU A 174 5.18 -13.21 -22.03
CA LEU A 174 4.58 -14.29 -21.25
C LEU A 174 3.83 -13.79 -20.01
N MET A 175 4.38 -12.80 -19.30
CA MET A 175 3.72 -12.15 -18.17
C MET A 175 2.37 -11.55 -18.59
N ASN A 176 2.34 -10.85 -19.73
CA ASN A 176 1.11 -10.28 -20.27
C ASN A 176 0.07 -11.37 -20.62
N ARG A 177 0.51 -12.54 -21.12
CA ARG A 177 -0.40 -13.66 -21.43
C ARG A 177 -1.08 -14.26 -20.22
N ILE A 178 -0.42 -14.24 -19.06
CA ILE A 178 -0.99 -14.75 -17.80
C ILE A 178 -1.58 -13.64 -16.91
N ASN A 179 -1.71 -12.42 -17.44
CA ASN A 179 -2.19 -11.22 -16.73
C ASN A 179 -1.41 -10.93 -15.43
N LEU A 180 -0.12 -11.22 -15.42
CA LEU A 180 0.76 -10.87 -14.29
C LEU A 180 1.07 -9.37 -14.36
N SER A 181 0.77 -8.65 -13.29
CA SER A 181 1.09 -7.24 -13.18
C SER A 181 2.60 -7.02 -13.19
N VAL A 182 3.04 -5.96 -13.86
CA VAL A 182 4.41 -5.47 -13.76
C VAL A 182 4.49 -4.58 -12.54
N ASP A 183 5.23 -5.04 -11.53
CA ASP A 183 5.40 -4.40 -10.22
C ASP A 183 6.87 -4.42 -9.80
N LEU A 184 7.17 -3.85 -8.63
CA LEU A 184 8.54 -3.77 -8.12
C LEU A 184 9.21 -5.15 -7.99
N MET A 185 8.47 -6.19 -7.62
CA MET A 185 9.01 -7.52 -7.39
C MET A 185 9.34 -8.23 -8.70
N SER A 186 8.43 -8.24 -9.67
CA SER A 186 8.69 -8.81 -11.00
C SER A 186 9.84 -8.11 -11.72
N PHE A 187 9.90 -6.77 -11.65
CA PHE A 187 11.03 -5.99 -12.16
C PHE A 187 12.34 -6.29 -11.43
N GLY A 188 12.30 -6.40 -10.10
CA GLY A 188 13.44 -6.80 -9.29
C GLY A 188 13.99 -8.19 -9.69
N GLY A 189 13.10 -9.11 -10.04
CA GLY A 189 13.47 -10.45 -10.52
C GLY A 189 14.24 -10.39 -11.84
N LEU A 190 13.75 -9.58 -12.79
CA LEU A 190 14.48 -9.32 -14.03
C LEU A 190 15.85 -8.69 -13.77
N ALA A 191 15.95 -7.77 -12.80
CA ALA A 191 17.20 -7.10 -12.46
C ALA A 191 18.24 -8.04 -11.84
N ILE A 192 17.83 -8.85 -10.87
CA ILE A 192 18.68 -9.88 -10.25
C ILE A 192 19.14 -10.90 -11.30
N GLY A 193 18.24 -11.24 -12.23
CA GLY A 193 18.48 -12.27 -13.24
C GLY A 193 19.32 -11.84 -14.44
N ILE A 194 19.63 -10.54 -14.66
CA ILE A 194 20.39 -10.08 -15.83
C ILE A 194 21.64 -10.92 -16.07
N GLY A 195 22.43 -11.19 -15.02
CA GLY A 195 23.64 -12.01 -15.15
C GLY A 195 23.36 -13.45 -15.58
N LEU A 196 22.28 -14.05 -15.06
CA LEU A 196 21.86 -15.41 -15.38
C LEU A 196 21.36 -15.53 -16.83
N PHE A 197 20.72 -14.48 -17.34
CA PHE A 197 20.12 -14.50 -18.68
C PHE A 197 21.16 -14.46 -19.81
N VAL A 198 22.38 -13.97 -19.57
CA VAL A 198 23.42 -13.93 -20.61
C VAL A 198 24.32 -15.15 -20.58
N ASP A 199 24.45 -15.82 -19.44
CA ASP A 199 25.44 -16.88 -19.22
C ASP A 199 25.41 -17.97 -20.30
N ALA A 200 24.23 -18.49 -20.62
CA ALA A 200 24.06 -19.48 -21.69
C ALA A 200 24.52 -18.98 -23.06
N SER A 201 24.26 -17.72 -23.38
CA SER A 201 24.70 -17.10 -24.63
C SER A 201 26.22 -16.92 -24.66
N ILE A 202 26.84 -16.59 -23.51
CA ILE A 202 28.31 -16.48 -23.37
C ILE A 202 28.97 -17.83 -23.60
N VAL A 203 28.51 -18.88 -22.91
CA VAL A 203 29.06 -20.24 -23.04
C VAL A 203 28.95 -20.72 -24.48
N MET A 204 27.81 -20.47 -25.12
CA MET A 204 27.58 -20.84 -26.52
C MET A 204 28.55 -20.11 -27.46
N ILE A 205 28.65 -18.79 -27.36
CA ILE A 205 29.45 -18.00 -28.29
C ILE A 205 30.96 -18.22 -28.08
N GLU A 206 31.41 -18.37 -26.84
CA GLU A 206 32.81 -18.67 -26.52
C GLU A 206 33.20 -20.04 -27.09
N ASN A 207 32.31 -21.05 -26.96
CA ASN A 207 32.59 -22.36 -27.52
C ASN A 207 32.62 -22.34 -29.06
N ILE A 208 31.69 -21.62 -29.69
CA ILE A 208 31.67 -21.39 -31.13
C ILE A 208 32.98 -20.72 -31.59
N PHE A 209 33.38 -19.64 -30.92
CA PHE A 209 34.57 -18.89 -31.27
C PHE A 209 35.83 -19.73 -31.13
N ARG A 210 35.96 -20.51 -30.04
CA ARG A 210 37.03 -21.48 -29.82
C ARG A 210 37.13 -22.50 -30.95
N HIS A 211 36.01 -23.08 -31.39
CA HIS A 211 35.98 -24.08 -32.47
C HIS A 211 36.30 -23.49 -33.83
N VAL A 212 35.74 -22.32 -34.18
CA VAL A 212 36.01 -21.68 -35.47
C VAL A 212 37.48 -21.26 -35.61
N GLN A 213 38.15 -20.94 -34.49
CA GLN A 213 39.58 -20.62 -34.49
C GLN A 213 40.51 -21.83 -34.58
N THR A 214 40.10 -22.98 -34.01
CA THR A 214 40.96 -24.18 -33.91
C THR A 214 40.70 -25.19 -35.01
N SER A 215 39.52 -25.18 -35.64
CA SER A 215 39.16 -26.12 -36.69
C SER A 215 39.51 -25.60 -38.09
N SER A 216 39.90 -26.55 -38.96
CA SER A 216 40.10 -26.33 -40.40
C SER A 216 38.82 -26.57 -41.21
N GLU A 217 37.72 -26.91 -40.54
CA GLU A 217 36.43 -27.20 -41.17
C GLU A 217 35.75 -25.91 -41.70
N ALA A 218 34.75 -26.08 -42.56
CA ALA A 218 33.90 -24.98 -43.01
C ALA A 218 33.15 -24.37 -41.81
N ILE A 219 33.09 -23.03 -41.76
CA ILE A 219 32.55 -22.25 -40.62
C ILE A 219 31.20 -22.78 -40.12
N HIS A 220 30.29 -23.16 -41.02
CA HIS A 220 28.98 -23.70 -40.67
C HIS A 220 29.07 -25.02 -39.87
N ARG A 221 29.98 -25.94 -40.23
CA ARG A 221 30.16 -27.22 -39.53
C ARG A 221 30.80 -27.00 -38.17
N SER A 222 31.80 -26.12 -38.10
CA SER A 222 32.46 -25.75 -36.84
C SER A 222 31.47 -25.16 -35.83
N ILE A 223 30.56 -24.29 -36.27
CA ILE A 223 29.51 -23.71 -35.43
C ILE A 223 28.53 -24.79 -34.94
N LEU A 224 28.03 -25.64 -35.82
CA LEU A 224 27.08 -26.70 -35.45
C LEU A 224 27.70 -27.71 -34.47
N ARG A 225 28.97 -28.07 -34.66
CA ARG A 225 29.69 -28.98 -33.78
C ARG A 225 29.88 -28.36 -32.39
N ALA A 226 30.31 -27.10 -32.34
CA ALA A 226 30.44 -26.35 -31.09
C ALA A 226 29.11 -26.17 -30.36
N ALA A 227 28.04 -25.91 -31.10
CA ALA A 227 26.70 -25.76 -30.56
C ALA A 227 26.22 -27.08 -29.92
N ASN A 228 26.34 -28.20 -30.63
CA ASN A 228 25.93 -29.52 -30.14
C ASN A 228 26.70 -29.98 -28.90
N GLU A 229 27.96 -29.60 -28.74
CA GLU A 229 28.77 -29.97 -27.58
C GLU A 229 28.22 -29.39 -26.27
N VAL A 230 27.81 -28.11 -26.28
CA VAL A 230 27.38 -27.42 -25.05
C VAL A 230 25.86 -27.21 -24.96
N ALA A 231 25.09 -27.51 -26.01
CA ALA A 231 23.63 -27.39 -26.00
C ALA A 231 22.96 -28.18 -24.85
N ARG A 232 23.37 -29.45 -24.65
CA ARG A 232 22.84 -30.28 -23.55
C ARG A 232 23.22 -29.73 -22.17
N PRO A 233 24.50 -29.43 -21.87
CA PRO A 233 24.88 -28.79 -20.61
C PRO A 233 24.12 -27.49 -20.33
N ILE A 234 23.97 -26.60 -21.32
CA ILE A 234 23.25 -25.33 -21.18
C ILE A 234 21.78 -25.58 -20.83
N PHE A 235 21.12 -26.50 -21.55
CA PHE A 235 19.73 -26.85 -21.28
C PHE A 235 19.53 -27.32 -19.83
N TYR A 236 20.34 -28.28 -19.37
CA TYR A 236 20.24 -28.78 -17.99
C TYR A 236 20.57 -27.70 -16.96
N ALA A 237 21.57 -26.85 -17.21
CA ALA A 237 21.92 -25.77 -16.31
C ALA A 237 20.75 -24.79 -16.11
N ILE A 238 20.10 -24.37 -17.19
CA ILE A 238 18.93 -23.47 -17.10
C ILE A 238 17.75 -24.16 -16.41
N VAL A 239 17.45 -25.42 -16.74
CA VAL A 239 16.37 -26.16 -16.08
C VAL A 239 16.62 -26.31 -14.59
N ILE A 240 17.86 -26.58 -14.17
CA ILE A 240 18.21 -26.63 -12.74
C ILE A 240 17.94 -25.28 -12.07
N ILE A 241 18.32 -24.16 -12.69
CA ILE A 241 18.04 -22.83 -12.15
C ILE A 241 16.53 -22.62 -12.01
N ILE A 242 15.73 -22.97 -13.02
CA ILE A 242 14.26 -22.87 -12.96
C ILE A 242 13.70 -23.73 -11.80
N LEU A 243 14.21 -24.95 -11.62
CA LEU A 243 13.78 -25.84 -10.53
C LEU A 243 14.13 -25.28 -9.15
N VAL A 244 15.24 -24.55 -9.01
CA VAL A 244 15.61 -23.87 -7.75
C VAL A 244 14.59 -22.79 -7.37
N PHE A 245 13.93 -22.16 -8.34
CA PHE A 245 12.86 -21.20 -8.08
C PHE A 245 11.48 -21.85 -7.86
N LEU A 246 11.32 -23.15 -8.15
CA LEU A 246 10.05 -23.86 -8.01
C LEU A 246 9.42 -23.77 -6.60
N PRO A 247 10.19 -23.87 -5.49
CA PRO A 247 9.63 -23.75 -4.15
C PRO A 247 8.91 -22.42 -3.89
N ILE A 248 9.28 -21.33 -4.57
CA ILE A 248 8.64 -20.02 -4.39
C ILE A 248 7.16 -20.07 -4.80
N TYR A 249 6.79 -20.91 -5.77
CA TYR A 249 5.39 -21.08 -6.16
C TYR A 249 4.53 -21.74 -5.07
N THR A 250 5.17 -22.49 -4.16
CA THR A 250 4.49 -23.18 -3.05
C THR A 250 4.17 -22.24 -1.88
N LEU A 251 4.80 -21.07 -1.82
CA LEU A 251 4.53 -20.04 -0.81
C LEU A 251 3.06 -19.61 -0.87
N GLN A 252 2.41 -19.57 0.29
CA GLN A 252 1.01 -19.17 0.44
C GLN A 252 0.95 -17.71 0.95
N GLY A 253 -0.22 -17.24 1.38
CA GLY A 253 -0.33 -15.95 2.08
C GLY A 253 0.24 -14.72 1.33
N VAL A 254 0.83 -13.83 2.11
CA VAL A 254 1.35 -12.52 1.66
C VAL A 254 2.68 -12.69 0.95
N GLU A 255 3.50 -13.60 1.45
CA GLU A 255 4.77 -13.99 0.87
C GLU A 255 4.59 -14.56 -0.55
N GLY A 256 3.56 -15.38 -0.78
CA GLY A 256 3.23 -15.89 -2.10
C GLY A 256 2.78 -14.79 -3.05
N ILE A 257 1.94 -13.86 -2.58
CA ILE A 257 1.48 -12.71 -3.38
C ILE A 257 2.67 -11.81 -3.78
N MET A 258 3.64 -11.60 -2.88
CA MET A 258 4.82 -10.78 -3.16
C MET A 258 5.87 -11.48 -4.05
N PHE A 259 6.19 -12.76 -3.79
CA PHE A 259 7.35 -13.42 -4.41
C PHE A 259 7.01 -14.28 -5.64
N ARG A 260 5.75 -14.69 -5.85
CA ARG A 260 5.40 -15.40 -7.10
C ARG A 260 5.67 -14.59 -8.37
N PRO A 261 5.36 -13.27 -8.44
CA PRO A 261 5.69 -12.46 -9.62
C PRO A 261 7.19 -12.42 -9.93
N LEU A 262 8.05 -12.39 -8.91
CA LEU A 262 9.50 -12.48 -9.03
C LEU A 262 9.92 -13.80 -9.72
N ALA A 263 9.40 -14.93 -9.23
CA ALA A 263 9.73 -16.25 -9.77
C ALA A 263 9.25 -16.44 -11.23
N TYR A 264 8.05 -15.96 -11.56
CA TYR A 264 7.55 -15.96 -12.94
C TYR A 264 8.44 -15.15 -13.88
N ALA A 265 8.82 -13.93 -13.49
CA ALA A 265 9.64 -13.07 -14.32
C ALA A 265 11.00 -13.71 -14.64
N ILE A 266 11.68 -14.28 -13.63
CA ILE A 266 12.96 -14.97 -13.81
C ILE A 266 12.79 -16.22 -14.68
N THR A 267 11.80 -17.05 -14.40
CA THR A 267 11.57 -18.29 -15.15
C THR A 267 11.30 -18.00 -16.63
N PHE A 268 10.45 -17.02 -16.93
CA PHE A 268 10.16 -16.65 -18.32
C PHE A 268 11.37 -16.03 -19.01
N ALA A 269 12.15 -15.20 -18.33
CA ALA A 269 13.39 -14.65 -18.90
C ALA A 269 14.43 -15.75 -19.17
N LEU A 270 14.57 -16.74 -18.28
CA LEU A 270 15.45 -17.89 -18.49
C LEU A 270 15.01 -18.77 -19.67
N LEU A 271 13.69 -18.99 -19.82
CA LEU A 271 13.16 -19.68 -21.01
C LEU A 271 13.46 -18.89 -22.29
N GLY A 272 13.30 -17.56 -22.26
CA GLY A 272 13.69 -16.69 -23.36
C GLY A 272 15.18 -16.78 -23.70
N SER A 273 16.04 -16.77 -22.67
CA SER A 273 17.50 -16.92 -22.81
C SER A 273 17.88 -18.28 -23.40
N LEU A 274 17.23 -19.35 -22.97
CA LEU A 274 17.44 -20.70 -23.49
C LEU A 274 17.09 -20.77 -24.98
N ILE A 275 15.93 -20.23 -25.37
CA ILE A 275 15.52 -20.15 -26.78
C ILE A 275 16.55 -19.34 -27.57
N PHE A 276 16.95 -18.18 -27.07
CA PHE A 276 17.91 -17.31 -27.75
C PHE A 276 19.28 -17.96 -27.93
N SER A 277 19.83 -18.56 -26.87
CA SER A 277 21.16 -19.16 -26.86
C SER A 277 21.25 -20.40 -27.76
N LEU A 278 20.22 -21.24 -27.83
CA LEU A 278 20.25 -22.45 -28.65
C LEU A 278 19.91 -22.21 -30.12
N THR A 279 19.13 -21.16 -30.43
CA THR A 279 18.67 -20.90 -31.82
C THR A 279 19.35 -19.67 -32.42
N PHE A 280 19.14 -18.49 -31.83
CA PHE A 280 19.60 -17.23 -32.39
C PHE A 280 21.12 -17.05 -32.31
N VAL A 281 21.77 -17.44 -31.21
CA VAL A 281 23.22 -17.23 -31.05
C VAL A 281 24.04 -17.98 -32.12
N PRO A 282 23.85 -19.28 -32.40
CA PRO A 282 24.55 -19.95 -33.50
C PRO A 282 24.32 -19.30 -34.86
N THR A 283 23.07 -18.92 -35.16
CA THR A 283 22.69 -18.32 -36.44
C THR A 283 23.30 -16.94 -36.62
N ILE A 284 23.22 -16.06 -35.62
CA ILE A 284 23.80 -14.72 -35.68
C ILE A 284 25.33 -14.83 -35.73
N SER A 285 25.92 -15.75 -34.96
CA SER A 285 27.37 -16.01 -34.97
C SER A 285 27.87 -16.41 -36.36
N TYR A 286 27.10 -17.19 -37.12
CA TYR A 286 27.45 -17.52 -38.51
C TYR A 286 27.61 -16.27 -39.38
N PHE A 287 26.64 -15.35 -39.35
CA PHE A 287 26.71 -14.10 -40.14
C PHE A 287 27.82 -13.14 -39.68
N VAL A 288 28.05 -13.09 -38.37
CA VAL A 288 29.01 -12.18 -37.74
C VAL A 288 30.46 -12.64 -37.95
N ILE A 289 30.72 -13.94 -37.76
CA ILE A 289 32.06 -14.54 -37.83
C ILE A 289 32.47 -14.79 -39.28
N SER A 290 31.54 -15.11 -40.19
CA SER A 290 31.83 -15.31 -41.62
C SER A 290 32.36 -14.05 -42.32
N LYS A 291 32.20 -12.86 -41.72
CA LYS A 291 32.68 -11.56 -42.26
C LYS A 291 33.94 -11.05 -41.54
N GLY A 292 34.61 -11.84 -40.72
CA GLY A 292 35.79 -11.45 -39.93
C GLY A 292 37.07 -12.19 -40.34
N LYS A 293 38.25 -11.53 -40.21
CA LYS A 293 39.55 -12.21 -40.34
C LYS A 293 39.75 -13.15 -39.14
N LYS A 294 40.32 -14.34 -39.36
CA LYS A 294 40.74 -15.30 -38.30
C LYS A 294 41.88 -14.71 -37.46
N THR A 295 41.61 -13.76 -36.58
CA THR A 295 42.61 -13.22 -35.65
C THR A 295 42.48 -13.89 -34.29
N LYS A 296 43.50 -14.66 -33.89
CA LYS A 296 43.73 -15.08 -32.49
C LYS A 296 43.96 -13.83 -31.65
N ARG A 297 42.91 -13.30 -31.04
CA ARG A 297 43.03 -12.27 -30.01
C ARG A 297 42.34 -12.78 -28.76
N GLU A 298 43.09 -13.46 -27.90
CA GLU A 298 42.70 -13.54 -26.49
C GLU A 298 42.66 -12.11 -25.95
N SER A 299 41.60 -11.77 -25.20
CA SER A 299 41.55 -10.46 -24.53
C SER A 299 42.79 -10.27 -23.65
N TYR A 300 43.33 -9.04 -23.66
CA TYR A 300 44.45 -8.64 -22.79
C TYR A 300 44.15 -8.93 -21.31
N VAL A 301 42.87 -8.80 -20.93
CA VAL A 301 42.41 -9.07 -19.57
C VAL A 301 42.52 -10.55 -19.24
N ILE A 302 42.00 -11.43 -20.11
CA ILE A 302 42.11 -12.88 -19.91
C ILE A 302 43.57 -13.32 -19.82
N LYS A 303 44.45 -12.77 -20.67
CA LYS A 303 45.88 -13.09 -20.63
C LYS A 303 46.52 -12.74 -19.29
N ASN A 304 46.18 -11.59 -18.72
CA ASN A 304 46.71 -11.17 -17.41
C ASN A 304 46.10 -11.97 -16.26
N ILE A 305 44.80 -12.27 -16.30
CA ILE A 305 44.15 -13.15 -15.31
C ILE A 305 44.81 -14.54 -15.33
N LYS A 306 45.03 -15.13 -16.51
CA LYS A 306 45.67 -16.45 -16.64
C LYS A 306 47.09 -16.48 -16.05
N LYS A 307 47.87 -15.40 -16.20
CA LYS A 307 49.22 -15.30 -15.60
C LYS A 307 49.20 -15.43 -14.07
N ILE A 308 48.15 -14.94 -13.42
CA ILE A 308 47.99 -15.01 -11.96
C ILE A 308 47.29 -16.32 -11.55
N TYR A 309 46.21 -16.67 -12.24
CA TYR A 309 45.38 -17.83 -11.94
C TYR A 309 46.11 -19.17 -12.10
N LEU A 310 46.82 -19.38 -13.23
CA LEU A 310 47.47 -20.66 -13.52
C LEU A 310 48.53 -21.08 -12.49
N PRO A 311 49.45 -20.21 -12.01
CA PRO A 311 50.40 -20.61 -10.97
C PRO A 311 49.71 -20.85 -9.63
N LEU A 312 48.67 -20.07 -9.28
CA LEU A 312 47.88 -20.30 -8.06
C LEU A 312 47.15 -21.64 -8.12
N PHE A 313 46.50 -21.95 -9.24
CA PHE A 313 45.82 -23.22 -9.48
C PHE A 313 46.78 -24.41 -9.37
N LYS A 314 47.96 -24.31 -9.98
CA LYS A 314 49.02 -25.35 -9.85
C LYS A 314 49.48 -25.52 -8.41
N LYS A 315 49.63 -24.43 -7.64
CA LYS A 315 49.96 -24.49 -6.20
C LYS A 315 48.82 -25.12 -5.39
N ALA A 316 47.57 -24.77 -5.68
CA ALA A 316 46.39 -25.32 -5.03
C ALA A 316 46.26 -26.84 -5.27
N LEU A 317 46.49 -27.31 -6.50
CA LEU A 317 46.50 -28.74 -6.83
C LEU A 317 47.55 -29.52 -6.03
N LYS A 318 48.77 -28.97 -5.90
CA LYS A 318 49.83 -29.59 -5.08
C LYS A 318 49.46 -29.67 -3.59
N LYS A 319 48.68 -28.70 -3.10
CA LYS A 319 48.24 -28.59 -1.70
C LYS A 319 46.75 -28.92 -1.51
N ARG A 320 46.19 -29.84 -2.32
CA ARG A 320 44.74 -30.15 -2.35
C ARG A 320 44.10 -30.42 -0.98
N LYS A 321 44.79 -31.11 -0.08
CA LYS A 321 44.28 -31.42 1.28
C LYS A 321 44.12 -30.16 2.12
N ILE A 322 45.06 -29.22 2.02
CA ILE A 322 45.02 -27.95 2.75
C ILE A 322 43.89 -27.07 2.20
N VAL A 323 43.73 -27.03 0.87
CA VAL A 323 42.63 -26.28 0.23
C VAL A 323 41.29 -26.85 0.69
N PHE A 324 41.12 -28.17 0.67
CA PHE A 324 39.90 -28.81 1.13
C PHE A 324 39.59 -28.55 2.61
N LEU A 325 40.60 -28.68 3.48
CA LEU A 325 40.48 -28.36 4.90
C LEU A 325 40.08 -26.90 5.12
N PHE A 326 40.72 -25.98 4.40
CA PHE A 326 40.41 -24.55 4.45
C PHE A 326 38.99 -24.25 4.00
N THR A 327 38.51 -24.88 2.92
CA THR A 327 37.12 -24.74 2.46
C THR A 327 36.13 -25.28 3.49
N ILE A 328 36.42 -26.40 4.14
CA ILE A 328 35.59 -26.94 5.22
C ILE A 328 35.56 -25.98 6.42
N ILE A 329 36.71 -25.44 6.82
CA ILE A 329 36.79 -24.46 7.90
C ILE A 329 35.95 -23.22 7.56
N LEU A 330 36.08 -22.68 6.35
CA LEU A 330 35.27 -21.55 5.90
C LEU A 330 33.77 -21.86 5.90
N PHE A 331 33.38 -23.07 5.49
CA PHE A 331 31.98 -23.51 5.56
C PHE A 331 31.46 -23.51 6.99
N PHE A 332 32.21 -24.10 7.94
CA PHE A 332 31.81 -24.10 9.34
C PHE A 332 31.79 -22.70 9.95
N ILE A 333 32.74 -21.83 9.60
CA ILE A 333 32.71 -20.41 10.01
C ILE A 333 31.43 -19.74 9.51
N ALA A 334 31.04 -19.97 8.24
CA ALA A 334 29.80 -19.41 7.70
C ALA A 334 28.56 -19.94 8.43
N VAL A 335 28.52 -21.24 8.77
CA VAL A 335 27.43 -21.83 9.56
C VAL A 335 27.38 -21.25 10.99
N ILE A 336 28.54 -21.04 11.63
CA ILE A 336 28.65 -20.43 12.96
C ILE A 336 28.17 -18.98 12.96
N LEU A 337 28.23 -18.27 11.83
CA LEU A 337 27.74 -16.90 11.70
C LEU A 337 26.22 -16.79 11.56
N ILE A 338 25.50 -17.88 11.23
CA ILE A 338 24.04 -17.86 11.03
C ILE A 338 23.27 -17.31 12.25
N PRO A 339 23.54 -17.72 13.51
CA PRO A 339 22.84 -17.21 14.68
C PRO A 339 23.05 -15.72 14.97
N PHE A 340 24.03 -15.08 14.34
CA PHE A 340 24.31 -13.65 14.49
C PHE A 340 23.53 -12.79 13.47
N LEU A 341 22.81 -13.41 12.54
CA LEU A 341 21.94 -12.73 11.59
C LEU A 341 20.57 -12.49 12.22
N GLY A 342 20.08 -11.25 12.15
CA GLY A 342 18.70 -10.93 12.48
C GLY A 342 17.72 -11.56 11.48
N THR A 343 16.50 -11.86 11.93
CA THR A 343 15.42 -12.37 11.10
C THR A 343 14.29 -11.35 11.03
N GLU A 344 13.82 -11.03 9.83
CA GLU A 344 12.65 -10.19 9.59
C GLU A 344 11.71 -10.91 8.62
N PHE A 345 10.40 -10.67 8.72
CA PHE A 345 9.40 -11.31 7.86
C PHE A 345 9.53 -10.83 6.41
N ILE A 346 9.50 -9.51 6.18
CA ILE A 346 9.68 -8.86 4.88
C ILE A 346 10.46 -7.55 5.12
N PRO A 347 11.43 -7.18 4.26
CA PRO A 347 12.11 -5.90 4.37
C PRO A 347 11.13 -4.73 4.28
N ARG A 348 11.35 -3.68 5.08
CA ARG A 348 10.53 -2.47 5.01
C ARG A 348 10.72 -1.78 3.66
N LEU A 349 9.65 -1.75 2.86
CA LEU A 349 9.63 -1.05 1.57
C LEU A 349 9.45 0.45 1.83
N GLU A 350 10.33 1.28 1.28
CA GLU A 350 10.21 2.74 1.43
C GLU A 350 9.22 3.34 0.44
N GLU A 351 8.17 3.97 0.98
CA GLU A 351 7.08 4.59 0.22
C GLU A 351 7.31 6.09 -0.04
N GLY A 352 8.35 6.68 0.56
CA GLY A 352 8.61 8.13 0.49
C GLY A 352 7.59 9.00 1.24
N THR A 353 6.69 8.38 2.00
CA THR A 353 5.73 9.03 2.90
C THR A 353 5.81 8.37 4.28
N THR A 354 5.33 9.07 5.31
CA THR A 354 5.24 8.55 6.67
C THR A 354 3.78 8.63 7.13
N HIS A 355 3.35 7.61 7.86
CA HIS A 355 2.05 7.57 8.49
C HIS A 355 2.25 7.51 10.00
N LEU A 356 1.63 8.42 10.74
CA LEU A 356 1.68 8.48 12.19
C LEU A 356 0.29 8.21 12.75
N ARG A 357 0.16 7.14 13.52
CA ARG A 357 -1.04 6.90 14.32
C ARG A 357 -0.84 7.50 15.71
N VAL A 358 -1.80 8.31 16.14
CA VAL A 358 -1.86 8.89 17.48
C VAL A 358 -3.09 8.31 18.19
N THR A 359 -2.85 7.57 19.25
CA THR A 359 -3.91 7.07 20.14
C THR A 359 -3.97 7.91 21.39
N MET A 360 -5.16 8.40 21.72
CA MET A 360 -5.45 9.31 22.83
C MET A 360 -6.33 8.61 23.89
N ASP A 361 -6.58 9.31 24.99
CA ASP A 361 -7.53 8.85 26.02
C ASP A 361 -8.91 8.52 25.41
N PRO A 362 -9.53 7.37 25.73
CA PRO A 362 -10.84 6.98 25.18
C PRO A 362 -11.98 7.94 25.48
N ASN A 363 -11.85 8.72 26.55
CA ASN A 363 -12.86 9.67 27.00
C ASN A 363 -12.66 11.07 26.39
N ILE A 364 -11.64 11.24 25.54
CA ILE A 364 -11.38 12.51 24.90
C ILE A 364 -12.59 12.93 24.05
N SER A 365 -13.00 14.19 24.20
CA SER A 365 -14.02 14.77 23.34
C SER A 365 -13.48 14.98 21.92
N LEU A 366 -14.35 14.96 20.91
CA LEU A 366 -13.92 15.25 19.53
C LEU A 366 -13.27 16.63 19.41
N GLN A 367 -13.76 17.61 20.14
CA GLN A 367 -13.20 18.97 20.10
C GLN A 367 -11.77 19.00 20.67
N GLU A 368 -11.52 18.26 21.75
CA GLU A 368 -10.18 18.21 22.33
C GLU A 368 -9.22 17.38 21.48
N ALA A 369 -9.70 16.27 20.89
CA ALA A 369 -8.93 15.53 19.90
C ALA A 369 -8.54 16.42 18.71
N ILE A 370 -9.45 17.27 18.21
CA ILE A 370 -9.17 18.25 17.16
C ILE A 370 -8.07 19.23 17.58
N ASN A 371 -8.19 19.81 18.77
CA ASN A 371 -7.21 20.78 19.29
C ASN A 371 -5.82 20.14 19.41
N LEU A 372 -5.76 18.95 20.00
CA LEU A 372 -4.53 18.19 20.21
C LEU A 372 -3.88 17.79 18.88
N THR A 373 -4.64 17.17 17.96
CA THR A 373 -4.11 16.78 16.65
C THR A 373 -3.65 18.01 15.84
N ASN A 374 -4.37 19.13 15.88
CA ASN A 374 -3.96 20.34 15.18
C ASN A 374 -2.63 20.91 15.73
N ASN A 375 -2.40 20.80 17.04
CA ASN A 375 -1.11 21.17 17.64
C ASN A 375 0.00 20.20 17.22
N ILE A 376 -0.28 18.89 17.18
CA ILE A 376 0.65 17.88 16.66
C ILE A 376 1.01 18.17 15.19
N GLU A 377 0.04 18.52 14.34
CA GLU A 377 0.30 18.89 12.94
C GLU A 377 1.25 20.08 12.82
N LYS A 378 1.08 21.12 13.64
CA LYS A 378 1.97 22.30 13.65
C LYS A 378 3.40 21.92 14.01
N GLU A 379 3.59 21.04 14.99
CA GLU A 379 4.92 20.55 15.37
C GLU A 379 5.57 19.74 14.25
N ILE A 380 4.82 18.83 13.62
CA ILE A 380 5.31 18.03 12.50
C ILE A 380 5.63 18.93 11.30
N LYS A 381 4.77 19.93 11.02
CA LYS A 381 4.96 20.85 9.90
C LYS A 381 6.18 21.78 10.07
N SER A 382 6.64 21.97 11.30
CA SER A 382 7.83 22.78 11.59
C SER A 382 9.15 22.15 11.10
N PHE A 383 9.17 20.85 10.78
CA PHE A 383 10.33 20.19 10.20
C PHE A 383 10.48 20.56 8.71
N SER A 384 11.67 21.00 8.30
CA SER A 384 11.92 21.43 6.91
C SER A 384 11.76 20.30 5.89
N GLN A 385 11.94 19.06 6.33
CA GLN A 385 11.78 17.83 5.54
C GLN A 385 10.31 17.52 5.23
N VAL A 386 9.36 18.08 5.98
CA VAL A 386 7.93 17.81 5.81
C VAL A 386 7.36 18.73 4.72
N GLN A 387 6.82 18.12 3.67
CA GLN A 387 6.14 18.83 2.59
C GLN A 387 4.71 19.21 2.97
N GLY A 388 3.98 18.32 3.66
CA GLY A 388 2.58 18.52 4.02
C GLY A 388 2.08 17.52 5.05
N VAL A 389 1.02 17.89 5.78
CA VAL A 389 0.40 17.07 6.83
C VAL A 389 -1.11 17.08 6.67
N LEU A 390 -1.72 15.89 6.70
CA LEU A 390 -3.17 15.68 6.69
C LEU A 390 -3.53 14.68 7.77
N SER A 391 -4.35 15.11 8.72
CA SER A 391 -4.84 14.23 9.77
C SER A 391 -6.30 13.85 9.56
N ARG A 392 -6.64 12.66 10.01
CA ARG A 392 -8.01 12.18 10.14
C ARG A 392 -8.24 11.71 11.56
N ILE A 393 -9.28 12.20 12.20
CA ILE A 393 -9.68 11.83 13.55
C ILE A 393 -10.96 11.01 13.46
N GLY A 394 -11.02 9.88 14.16
CA GLY A 394 -12.18 9.00 14.19
C GLY A 394 -12.54 8.42 12.82
N ARG A 395 -13.84 8.36 12.53
CA ARG A 395 -14.37 7.75 11.30
C ARG A 395 -15.01 8.77 10.37
N GLY A 396 -14.90 8.51 9.07
CA GLY A 396 -15.68 9.22 8.06
C GLY A 396 -17.15 8.82 8.08
N GLU A 397 -18.00 9.61 7.44
CA GLU A 397 -19.43 9.31 7.29
C GLU A 397 -19.67 8.04 6.45
N ILE A 398 -18.80 7.82 5.46
CA ILE A 398 -18.84 6.69 4.53
C ILE A 398 -17.43 6.09 4.45
N GLY A 399 -17.31 4.77 4.56
CA GLY A 399 -16.06 4.05 4.35
C GLY A 399 -15.87 2.85 5.27
N SER A 400 -14.76 2.15 5.09
CA SER A 400 -14.38 0.93 5.82
C SER A 400 -13.75 1.18 7.20
N HIS A 401 -13.52 2.44 7.56
CA HIS A 401 -12.78 2.80 8.78
C HIS A 401 -13.73 2.95 9.96
N ALA A 402 -13.50 2.16 11.01
CA ALA A 402 -14.35 2.10 12.20
C ALA A 402 -13.66 2.67 13.45
N HIS A 403 -12.81 3.69 13.28
CA HIS A 403 -12.05 4.24 14.40
C HIS A 403 -12.90 5.13 15.30
N PHE A 404 -12.61 5.06 16.60
CA PHE A 404 -13.17 5.95 17.61
C PHE A 404 -12.51 7.34 17.57
N VAL A 405 -13.16 8.31 18.19
CA VAL A 405 -12.72 9.72 18.23
C VAL A 405 -11.34 9.90 18.89
N ASN A 406 -10.93 8.97 19.75
CA ASN A 406 -9.62 8.99 20.40
C ASN A 406 -8.47 8.46 19.51
N ASN A 407 -8.72 8.23 18.22
CA ASN A 407 -7.69 7.82 17.28
C ASN A 407 -7.55 8.88 16.17
N ALA A 408 -6.33 9.34 15.96
CA ALA A 408 -5.97 10.21 14.86
C ALA A 408 -4.90 9.55 13.98
N GLU A 409 -5.11 9.58 12.68
CA GLU A 409 -4.19 9.10 11.66
C GLU A 409 -3.67 10.28 10.87
N ILE A 410 -2.36 10.50 10.96
CA ILE A 410 -1.67 11.65 10.39
C ILE A 410 -0.81 11.16 9.23
N LEU A 411 -1.18 11.55 8.02
CA LEU A 411 -0.39 11.31 6.84
C LEU A 411 0.60 12.46 6.64
N ILE A 412 1.88 12.12 6.61
CA ILE A 412 3.00 13.05 6.49
C ILE A 412 3.65 12.83 5.12
N THR A 413 3.56 13.84 4.26
CA THR A 413 4.27 13.85 2.98
C THR A 413 5.65 14.48 3.17
N LEU A 414 6.68 13.80 2.69
CA LEU A 414 8.07 14.22 2.85
C LEU A 414 8.61 14.79 1.56
N ARG A 415 9.50 15.79 1.69
CA ARG A 415 10.33 16.25 0.58
C ARG A 415 11.30 15.14 0.16
N PRO A 416 11.72 15.11 -1.11
CA PRO A 416 12.77 14.20 -1.58
C PRO A 416 14.02 14.22 -0.66
N ILE A 417 14.57 13.04 -0.35
CA ILE A 417 15.69 12.89 0.61
C ILE A 417 16.93 13.68 0.18
N ASN A 418 17.15 13.86 -1.12
CA ASN A 418 18.25 14.66 -1.68
C ASN A 418 18.13 16.16 -1.40
N GLU A 419 16.98 16.65 -0.93
CA GLU A 419 16.77 18.04 -0.51
C GLU A 419 16.97 18.25 1.00
N TRP A 420 17.35 17.21 1.75
CA TRP A 420 17.49 17.28 3.20
C TRP A 420 18.89 17.79 3.57
N GLU A 421 18.95 18.81 4.42
CA GLU A 421 20.23 19.41 4.85
C GLU A 421 20.76 18.76 6.15
N ASN A 422 19.91 18.67 7.17
CA ASN A 422 20.34 18.38 8.56
C ASN A 422 20.14 16.93 9.00
N LEU A 423 19.32 16.17 8.29
CA LEU A 423 18.98 14.78 8.65
C LEU A 423 19.34 13.88 7.48
N LYS A 424 19.99 12.75 7.76
CA LYS A 424 20.54 11.87 6.74
C LYS A 424 19.53 10.85 6.24
N ASN A 425 18.60 10.45 7.10
CA ASN A 425 17.65 9.39 6.80
C ASN A 425 16.33 9.58 7.57
N LYS A 426 15.32 8.84 7.14
CA LYS A 426 13.97 8.86 7.72
C LYS A 426 13.92 8.39 9.17
N TYR A 427 14.85 7.52 9.59
CA TYR A 427 14.94 7.06 10.97
C TYR A 427 15.27 8.22 11.92
N GLU A 428 16.30 9.02 11.59
CA GLU A 428 16.68 10.23 12.35
C GLU A 428 15.54 11.26 12.38
N LEU A 429 14.77 11.39 11.28
CA LEU A 429 13.58 12.24 11.26
C LEU A 429 12.48 11.73 12.19
N THR A 430 12.25 10.42 12.22
CA THR A 430 11.22 9.80 13.07
C THR A 430 11.57 9.96 14.53
N GLU A 431 12.82 9.67 14.92
CA GLU A 431 13.33 9.88 16.28
C GLU A 431 13.23 11.37 16.71
N ALA A 432 13.56 12.29 15.81
CA ALA A 432 13.41 13.72 16.07
C ALA A 432 11.94 14.14 16.23
N MET A 433 11.03 13.55 15.46
CA MET A 433 9.59 13.78 15.60
C MET A 433 9.07 13.23 16.94
N GLU A 434 9.41 11.99 17.29
CA GLU A 434 9.05 11.36 18.58
C GLU A 434 9.47 12.26 19.75
N LYS A 435 10.75 12.64 19.80
CA LYS A 435 11.29 13.51 20.85
C LYS A 435 10.58 14.87 20.94
N LYS A 436 10.13 15.41 19.80
CA LYS A 436 9.40 16.68 19.77
C LYS A 436 7.95 16.54 20.22
N LEU A 437 7.37 15.36 20.01
CA LEU A 437 6.00 15.02 20.39
C LEU A 437 5.88 14.50 21.83
N ASP A 438 6.98 14.10 22.49
CA ASP A 438 7.03 13.72 23.92
C ASP A 438 6.44 14.78 24.88
N LYS A 439 6.36 16.03 24.44
CA LYS A 439 5.76 17.12 25.22
C LYS A 439 4.23 17.00 25.38
N PHE A 440 3.57 16.17 24.58
CA PHE A 440 2.13 15.94 24.66
C PHE A 440 1.87 14.75 25.60
N PRO A 441 1.36 14.97 26.83
CA PRO A 441 1.12 13.88 27.76
C PRO A 441 -0.07 13.02 27.32
N GLY A 442 -0.03 11.72 27.62
CA GLY A 442 -1.18 10.83 27.45
C GLY A 442 -1.51 10.45 26.01
N ILE A 443 -0.59 10.67 25.07
CA ILE A 443 -0.70 10.15 23.70
C ILE A 443 0.25 8.98 23.47
N LEU A 444 -0.15 8.07 22.61
CA LEU A 444 0.66 6.97 22.12
C LEU A 444 0.91 7.18 20.63
N LEU A 445 2.19 7.19 20.25
CA LEU A 445 2.65 7.40 18.89
C LEU A 445 3.00 6.05 18.26
N ASN A 446 2.69 5.89 16.98
CA ASN A 446 3.15 4.74 16.20
C ASN A 446 3.45 5.20 14.77
N PHE A 447 4.72 5.14 14.40
CA PHE A 447 5.21 5.54 13.08
C PHE A 447 5.30 4.34 12.13
N THR A 448 4.76 4.51 10.94
CA THR A 448 4.75 3.49 9.88
C THR A 448 4.61 4.18 8.52
N GLN A 449 4.13 3.47 7.52
CA GLN A 449 3.92 3.95 6.16
C GLN A 449 2.52 3.54 5.67
N PRO A 450 1.87 4.32 4.78
CA PRO A 450 0.47 4.10 4.43
C PRO A 450 0.15 2.69 3.89
N ILE A 451 0.98 2.12 3.01
CA ILE A 451 0.72 0.77 2.46
C ILE A 451 1.05 -0.28 3.52
N ALA A 452 2.19 -0.15 4.21
CA ALA A 452 2.58 -1.07 5.29
C ALA A 452 1.51 -1.13 6.41
N HIS A 453 1.04 0.03 6.86
CA HIS A 453 0.00 0.19 7.88
C HIS A 453 -1.29 -0.55 7.55
N ASN A 454 -1.78 -0.36 6.31
CA ASN A 454 -3.00 -1.01 5.85
C ASN A 454 -2.81 -2.53 5.66
N LEU A 455 -1.61 -2.96 5.26
CA LEU A 455 -1.28 -4.38 5.12
C LEU A 455 -1.23 -5.08 6.48
N ASP A 456 -0.57 -4.47 7.47
CA ASP A 456 -0.48 -4.98 8.84
C ASP A 456 -1.87 -5.11 9.49
N GLU A 457 -2.72 -4.08 9.31
CA GLU A 457 -4.12 -4.11 9.77
C GLU A 457 -4.93 -5.22 9.08
N LEU A 458 -4.75 -5.42 7.78
CA LEU A 458 -5.48 -6.45 7.03
C LEU A 458 -5.08 -7.88 7.44
N ILE A 459 -3.79 -8.11 7.73
CA ILE A 459 -3.27 -9.45 8.09
C ILE A 459 -3.62 -9.80 9.53
N SER A 460 -3.31 -8.89 10.46
CA SER A 460 -3.32 -9.20 11.89
C SER A 460 -4.57 -8.65 12.59
N GLY A 461 -5.32 -7.75 11.95
CA GLY A 461 -6.39 -6.97 12.58
C GLY A 461 -5.88 -5.84 13.47
N VAL A 462 -4.57 -5.71 13.65
CA VAL A 462 -3.94 -4.64 14.43
C VAL A 462 -2.83 -3.98 13.62
N LYS A 463 -2.46 -2.76 14.00
CA LYS A 463 -1.48 -1.92 13.28
C LYS A 463 -0.10 -2.04 13.91
N ALA A 464 0.38 -3.26 14.09
CA ALA A 464 1.66 -3.55 14.73
C ALA A 464 2.32 -4.80 14.11
N GLN A 465 3.66 -4.83 14.11
CA GLN A 465 4.42 -5.96 13.57
C GLN A 465 4.27 -7.24 14.40
N ILE A 466 4.10 -7.09 15.72
CA ILE A 466 3.86 -8.18 16.66
C ILE A 466 2.61 -7.84 17.46
N ALA A 467 1.69 -8.80 17.51
CA ALA A 467 0.41 -8.67 18.20
C ALA A 467 0.22 -9.83 19.16
N ILE A 468 -0.15 -9.53 20.40
CA ILE A 468 -0.53 -10.55 21.38
C ILE A 468 -2.03 -10.41 21.63
N LYS A 469 -2.77 -11.44 21.22
CA LYS A 469 -4.22 -11.48 21.37
C LYS A 469 -4.58 -12.32 22.59
N ILE A 470 -5.30 -11.70 23.52
CA ILE A 470 -5.81 -12.36 24.72
C ILE A 470 -7.30 -12.58 24.53
N TYR A 471 -7.75 -13.81 24.72
CA TYR A 471 -9.15 -14.21 24.57
C TYR A 471 -9.72 -14.63 25.92
N GLY A 472 -10.95 -14.22 26.19
CA GLY A 472 -11.66 -14.51 27.43
C GLY A 472 -13.00 -13.78 27.49
N GLU A 473 -13.84 -14.17 28.45
CA GLU A 473 -15.19 -13.64 28.61
C GLU A 473 -15.23 -12.40 29.51
N ASP A 474 -14.32 -12.31 30.49
CA ASP A 474 -14.28 -11.21 31.47
C ASP A 474 -13.26 -10.12 31.07
N PHE A 475 -13.79 -8.96 30.68
CA PHE A 475 -12.98 -7.80 30.32
C PHE A 475 -12.07 -7.29 31.44
N SER A 476 -12.43 -7.48 32.70
CA SER A 476 -11.61 -7.05 33.85
C SER A 476 -10.35 -7.90 33.94
N VAL A 477 -10.50 -9.22 33.82
CA VAL A 477 -9.38 -10.17 33.79
C VAL A 477 -8.51 -9.94 32.56
N LEU A 478 -9.11 -9.74 31.39
CA LEU A 478 -8.37 -9.43 30.17
C LEU A 478 -7.53 -8.15 30.34
N LYS A 479 -8.09 -7.11 30.97
CA LYS A 479 -7.39 -5.85 31.20
C LYS A 479 -6.20 -6.02 32.13
N GLU A 480 -6.38 -6.73 33.24
CA GLU A 480 -5.30 -7.02 34.18
C GLU A 480 -4.17 -7.80 33.51
N LYS A 481 -4.51 -8.86 32.76
CA LYS A 481 -3.52 -9.66 32.02
C LYS A 481 -2.81 -8.88 30.92
N SER A 482 -3.51 -7.98 30.23
CA SER A 482 -2.92 -7.08 29.24
C SER A 482 -1.84 -6.20 29.85
N ILE A 483 -2.08 -5.65 31.04
CA ILE A 483 -1.12 -4.80 31.76
C ILE A 483 0.10 -5.64 32.20
N GLN A 484 -0.14 -6.80 32.82
CA GLN A 484 0.94 -7.71 33.22
C GLN A 484 1.84 -8.09 32.03
N ILE A 485 1.23 -8.42 30.88
CA ILE A 485 1.96 -8.77 29.66
C ILE A 485 2.72 -7.55 29.10
N LYS A 486 2.11 -6.36 29.07
CA LYS A 486 2.78 -5.12 28.64
C LYS A 486 4.01 -4.84 29.49
N ASP A 487 3.91 -4.94 30.81
CA ASP A 487 5.01 -4.65 31.74
C ASP A 487 6.17 -5.61 31.53
N VAL A 488 5.89 -6.91 31.34
CA VAL A 488 6.92 -7.91 31.02
C VAL A 488 7.58 -7.61 29.67
N ILE A 489 6.78 -7.35 28.63
CA ILE A 489 7.31 -7.12 27.28
C ILE A 489 8.13 -5.83 27.19
N SER A 490 7.74 -4.80 27.94
CA SER A 490 8.48 -3.53 27.98
C SER A 490 9.91 -3.69 28.53
N THR A 491 10.21 -4.79 29.25
CA THR A 491 11.58 -5.09 29.71
C THR A 491 12.43 -5.81 28.66
N ILE A 492 11.83 -6.32 27.58
CA ILE A 492 12.53 -7.08 26.55
C ILE A 492 13.29 -6.10 25.65
N LYS A 493 14.61 -6.30 25.52
CA LYS A 493 15.45 -5.51 24.62
C LYS A 493 14.95 -5.63 23.18
N GLY A 494 14.61 -4.50 22.57
CA GLY A 494 14.08 -4.43 21.20
C GLY A 494 12.56 -4.29 21.12
N ALA A 495 11.84 -4.40 22.24
CA ALA A 495 10.43 -4.04 22.29
C ALA A 495 10.28 -2.51 22.31
N THR A 496 9.94 -1.92 21.16
CA THR A 496 9.58 -0.50 21.05
C THR A 496 8.06 -0.37 20.90
N ASP A 497 7.50 0.75 21.35
CA ASP A 497 6.08 1.09 21.17
C ASP A 497 5.09 0.04 21.70
N VAL A 498 5.39 -0.57 22.86
CA VAL A 498 4.53 -1.58 23.48
C VAL A 498 3.24 -0.95 24.00
N GLN A 499 2.14 -1.28 23.34
CA GLN A 499 0.83 -0.67 23.59
C GLN A 499 -0.24 -1.74 23.81
N ILE A 500 -1.18 -1.44 24.70
CA ILE A 500 -2.39 -2.23 24.89
C ILE A 500 -3.47 -1.57 24.05
N GLU A 501 -4.06 -2.31 23.12
CA GLU A 501 -5.23 -1.81 22.41
C GLU A 501 -6.39 -1.67 23.40
N GLN A 502 -7.00 -0.49 23.42
CA GLN A 502 -7.93 -0.16 24.47
C GLN A 502 -9.35 -0.63 24.14
N PHE A 503 -9.83 -1.62 24.89
CA PHE A 503 -11.17 -2.20 24.75
C PHE A 503 -12.11 -1.86 25.91
N THR A 504 -11.62 -1.18 26.97
CA THR A 504 -12.42 -0.72 28.12
C THR A 504 -12.01 0.68 28.58
N GLY A 505 -12.83 1.32 29.43
CA GLY A 505 -12.53 2.60 30.08
C GLY A 505 -13.21 3.82 29.46
N GLN A 506 -14.12 3.62 28.50
CA GLN A 506 -15.03 4.67 28.07
C GLN A 506 -16.09 4.91 29.15
N ASN A 507 -16.26 6.17 29.54
CA ASN A 507 -17.29 6.62 30.47
C ASN A 507 -18.65 6.48 29.78
N GLN A 508 -19.56 5.79 30.46
CA GLN A 508 -20.92 5.58 29.99
C GLN A 508 -21.90 6.16 30.99
N LEU A 509 -22.88 6.92 30.50
CA LEU A 509 -24.05 7.27 31.28
C LEU A 509 -25.11 6.20 31.05
N GLN A 510 -25.32 5.33 32.05
CA GLN A 510 -26.33 4.28 31.96
C GLN A 510 -27.62 4.72 32.64
N ILE A 511 -28.71 4.74 31.89
CA ILE A 511 -30.05 5.02 32.41
C ILE A 511 -30.74 3.67 32.63
N ILE A 512 -30.77 3.22 33.89
CA ILE A 512 -31.40 1.94 34.27
C ILE A 512 -32.87 2.21 34.62
N LEU A 513 -33.77 1.74 33.76
CA LEU A 513 -35.20 1.97 33.91
C LEU A 513 -35.83 1.04 34.94
N ASN A 514 -36.47 1.62 35.96
CA ASN A 514 -37.24 0.86 36.94
C ASN A 514 -38.67 0.61 36.42
N ARG A 515 -38.96 -0.65 36.08
CA ARG A 515 -40.23 -1.08 35.49
C ARG A 515 -41.44 -0.83 36.40
N GLU A 516 -41.30 -1.06 37.70
CA GLU A 516 -42.40 -0.87 38.66
C GLU A 516 -42.80 0.59 38.77
N ASN A 517 -41.83 1.50 38.82
CA ASN A 517 -42.09 2.93 38.87
C ASN A 517 -42.71 3.44 37.57
N ILE A 518 -42.21 2.99 36.41
CA ILE A 518 -42.77 3.36 35.10
C ILE A 518 -44.23 2.91 34.97
N ALA A 519 -44.54 1.69 35.41
CA ALA A 519 -45.90 1.15 35.39
C ALA A 519 -46.89 1.98 36.23
N ARG A 520 -46.45 2.59 37.34
CA ARG A 520 -47.31 3.47 38.17
C ARG A 520 -47.80 4.71 37.43
N TYR A 521 -47.07 5.18 36.43
CA TYR A 521 -47.46 6.31 35.59
C TYR A 521 -48.23 5.88 34.33
N GLY A 522 -48.44 4.57 34.12
CA GLY A 522 -49.12 4.05 32.92
C GLY A 522 -48.35 4.27 31.61
N VAL A 523 -47.03 4.46 31.69
CA VAL A 523 -46.16 4.76 30.55
C VAL A 523 -45.47 3.48 30.07
N HIS A 524 -45.23 3.33 28.76
CA HIS A 524 -44.46 2.21 28.24
C HIS A 524 -42.95 2.49 28.33
N ILE A 525 -42.15 1.43 28.44
CA ILE A 525 -40.68 1.55 28.46
C ILE A 525 -40.18 2.21 27.17
N GLU A 526 -40.81 1.90 26.05
CA GLU A 526 -40.52 2.49 24.74
C GLU A 526 -40.67 4.01 24.76
N ASP A 527 -41.74 4.56 25.36
CA ASP A 527 -41.95 6.00 25.46
C ASP A 527 -40.81 6.69 26.22
N VAL A 528 -40.34 6.07 27.31
CA VAL A 528 -39.22 6.58 28.10
C VAL A 528 -37.92 6.52 27.30
N GLN A 529 -37.68 5.41 26.58
CA GLN A 529 -36.49 5.23 25.76
C GLN A 529 -36.46 6.20 24.57
N GLU A 530 -37.57 6.38 23.84
CA GLU A 530 -37.68 7.36 22.76
C GLU A 530 -37.47 8.78 23.28
N THR A 531 -37.97 9.08 24.48
CA THR A 531 -37.75 10.40 25.11
C THR A 531 -36.28 10.61 25.45
N VAL A 532 -35.60 9.61 26.02
CA VAL A 532 -34.17 9.66 26.31
C VAL A 532 -33.35 9.80 25.03
N GLU A 533 -33.71 9.04 23.99
CA GLU A 533 -33.07 9.11 22.68
C GLU A 533 -33.24 10.50 22.06
N ALA A 534 -34.47 11.02 22.00
CA ALA A 534 -34.78 12.34 21.48
C ALA A 534 -34.10 13.46 22.30
N ALA A 535 -34.02 13.33 23.62
CA ALA A 535 -33.40 14.34 24.46
C ALA A 535 -31.87 14.38 24.30
N LEU A 536 -31.21 13.21 24.39
CA LEU A 536 -29.75 13.14 24.46
C LEU A 536 -29.10 12.89 23.11
N GLY A 537 -29.47 11.80 22.44
CA GLY A 537 -28.88 11.37 21.17
C GLY A 537 -29.41 12.17 19.99
N GLY A 538 -30.65 12.65 20.11
CA GLY A 538 -31.49 13.19 19.07
C GLY A 538 -31.97 12.11 18.09
N ILE A 539 -33.15 12.34 17.51
CA ILE A 539 -33.81 11.38 16.62
C ILE A 539 -34.06 11.97 15.24
N THR A 540 -33.91 11.13 14.22
CA THR A 540 -34.27 11.49 12.84
C THR A 540 -35.77 11.27 12.62
N LEU A 541 -36.47 12.33 12.22
CA LEU A 541 -37.93 12.38 12.05
C LEU A 541 -38.37 12.30 10.58
N GLY A 542 -37.45 12.41 9.64
CA GLY A 542 -37.74 12.39 8.21
C GLY A 542 -36.66 13.11 7.43
N GLN A 543 -36.91 13.35 6.14
CA GLN A 543 -35.97 14.03 5.25
C GLN A 543 -36.63 15.19 4.51
N ILE A 544 -35.86 16.23 4.24
CA ILE A 544 -36.15 17.31 3.31
C ILE A 544 -35.36 17.06 2.03
N TYR A 545 -35.99 17.32 0.89
CA TYR A 545 -35.38 17.20 -0.42
C TYR A 545 -35.20 18.58 -1.06
N GLU A 546 -33.98 18.92 -1.42
CA GLU A 546 -33.63 20.10 -2.21
C GLU A 546 -33.05 19.68 -3.56
N GLY A 547 -33.93 19.48 -4.54
CA GLY A 547 -33.57 18.85 -5.80
C GLY A 547 -33.08 17.43 -5.56
N ASN A 548 -31.80 17.18 -5.80
CA ASN A 548 -31.17 15.87 -5.58
C ASN A 548 -30.50 15.74 -4.20
N ARG A 549 -30.45 16.82 -3.41
CA ARG A 549 -29.85 16.83 -2.07
C ARG A 549 -30.89 16.40 -1.04
N LYS A 550 -30.45 15.65 -0.03
CA LYS A 550 -31.28 15.17 1.08
C LYS A 550 -30.70 15.66 2.39
N PHE A 551 -31.56 16.11 3.28
CA PHE A 551 -31.20 16.57 4.62
C PHE A 551 -32.13 15.94 5.65
N ASP A 552 -31.58 15.46 6.75
CA ASP A 552 -32.37 14.86 7.81
C ASP A 552 -33.04 15.94 8.67
N ILE A 553 -34.31 15.72 9.02
CA ILE A 553 -35.00 16.48 10.06
C ILE A 553 -34.66 15.83 11.39
N PHE A 554 -33.94 16.55 12.23
CA PHE A 554 -33.39 16.04 13.48
C PHE A 554 -33.99 16.77 14.67
N LEU A 555 -34.54 16.04 15.64
CA LEU A 555 -35.07 16.60 16.88
C LEU A 555 -34.14 16.26 18.04
N ARG A 556 -33.74 17.28 18.80
CA ARG A 556 -32.97 17.14 20.03
C ARG A 556 -33.34 18.20 21.04
N PHE A 557 -33.22 17.90 22.33
CA PHE A 557 -33.34 18.93 23.37
C PHE A 557 -32.14 19.89 23.31
N GLN A 558 -32.36 21.14 23.71
CA GLN A 558 -31.26 22.07 23.88
C GLN A 558 -30.38 21.59 25.04
N PRO A 559 -29.05 21.50 24.84
CA PRO A 559 -28.12 20.97 25.83
C PRO A 559 -27.98 21.85 27.07
#